data_AF-A0A976H434-F1
#
_entry.id   AF-A0A976H434-F1
#
_cell.length_a   1.000
_cell.length_b   1.000
_cell.length_c   1.000
_cell.angle_alpha   90.00
_cell.angle_beta   90.00
_cell.angle_gamma   90.00
#
_symmetry.space_group_name_H-M   'P 1'
#
loop_
_entity.id
_entity.type
_entity.pdbx_description
1 polymer ?
#
loop_
_entity_poly.entity_id
_entity_poly.type
_entity_poly.pdbx_seq_one_letter_code
_entity_poly.pdbx_strand_id
1 'polypeptide(L)'
;MVSSALRRFVKRFFVFLNILLVLVFLVACLTPIVNPSEWWIHGFFSLATPYLVVLLLMTLVFWLITKPIWALLPFLTLCLGYQQVSVVFAWNGNTLFTKRKPENCLRIVNWNIQGFNGMSRSKNLKNLVREEIAASILKFKPDVICLQEFNSGQWENNIALFTPTHPYHYFSKDFSSNNGQYHSGSIIFSKYPMLDSGRLAYPNEESLIFADLKKGNQTIRVYTTHLQSFKFKENDYKNIERIKESSEVNLSESKSLVRKMKKAYMTRGAQADQVKKALSQSPYPLVICGDFNDVPNSYTYFTIRQSLQDA
;
A
#
# COMPACT_ATOMS: atom_id res chain seq x y z
N MET A 1 22.62 19.35 -44.37
CA MET A 1 22.68 17.87 -44.41
C MET A 1 23.33 17.37 -43.14
N VAL A 2 22.63 16.55 -42.34
CA VAL A 2 23.24 15.88 -41.18
C VAL A 2 24.26 14.86 -41.68
N SER A 3 25.49 14.86 -41.14
CA SER A 3 26.54 13.94 -41.58
C SER A 3 26.14 12.47 -41.40
N SER A 4 26.58 11.58 -42.30
CA SER A 4 26.25 10.15 -42.23
C SER A 4 26.75 9.49 -40.92
N ALA A 5 27.80 10.06 -40.32
CA ALA A 5 28.30 9.68 -39.01
C ALA A 5 27.32 10.07 -37.90
N LEU A 6 26.81 11.31 -37.90
CA LEU A 6 25.85 11.78 -36.90
C LEU A 6 24.54 10.99 -36.96
N ARG A 7 24.02 10.68 -38.16
CA ARG A 7 22.83 9.84 -38.33
C ARG A 7 23.03 8.41 -37.78
N ARG A 8 24.20 7.81 -37.99
CA ARG A 8 24.54 6.48 -37.44
C ARG A 8 24.67 6.50 -35.92
N PHE A 9 25.31 7.55 -35.39
CA PHE A 9 25.45 7.75 -33.94
C PHE A 9 24.09 7.89 -33.27
N VAL A 10 23.24 8.80 -33.75
CA VAL A 10 21.88 9.02 -33.22
C VAL A 10 21.06 7.73 -33.23
N LYS A 11 21.08 6.98 -34.33
CA LYS A 11 20.38 5.68 -34.39
C LYS A 11 20.89 4.69 -33.34
N ARG A 12 22.22 4.53 -33.22
CA ARG A 12 22.82 3.62 -32.22
C ARG A 12 22.48 4.05 -30.79
N PHE A 13 22.47 5.35 -30.53
CA PHE A 13 22.09 5.92 -29.25
C PHE A 13 20.64 5.60 -28.87
N PHE A 14 19.68 5.80 -29.77
CA PHE A 14 18.27 5.45 -29.50
C PHE A 14 18.06 3.94 -29.33
N VAL A 15 18.76 3.11 -30.11
CA VAL A 15 18.72 1.65 -29.94
C VAL A 15 19.29 1.26 -28.57
N PHE A 16 20.40 1.86 -28.16
CA PHE A 16 20.99 1.64 -26.84
C PHE A 16 20.01 2.04 -25.72
N LEU A 17 19.37 3.20 -25.80
CA LEU A 17 18.37 3.64 -24.81
C LEU A 17 17.17 2.67 -24.75
N ASN A 18 16.73 2.15 -25.90
CA ASN A 18 15.64 1.17 -25.95
C ASN A 18 16.03 -0.13 -25.23
N ILE A 19 17.24 -0.65 -25.48
CA ILE A 19 17.76 -1.84 -24.81
C ILE A 19 17.92 -1.60 -23.30
N LEU A 20 18.50 -0.45 -22.91
CA LEU A 20 18.67 -0.09 -21.51
C LEU A 20 17.33 -0.05 -20.77
N LEU A 21 16.32 0.59 -21.37
CA LEU A 21 14.97 0.67 -20.81
C LEU A 21 14.35 -0.71 -20.61
N VAL A 22 14.46 -1.57 -21.63
CA VAL A 22 13.98 -2.96 -21.55
C VAL A 22 14.66 -3.71 -20.40
N LEU A 23 15.98 -3.62 -20.28
CA LEU A 23 16.72 -4.29 -19.20
C LEU A 23 16.29 -3.78 -17.82
N VAL A 24 16.14 -2.47 -17.64
CA VAL A 24 15.66 -1.86 -16.38
C VAL A 24 14.27 -2.34 -16.03
N PHE A 25 13.36 -2.44 -17.00
CA PHE A 25 12.00 -2.94 -16.76
C PHE A 25 11.97 -4.45 -16.47
N LEU A 26 12.82 -5.25 -17.12
CA LEU A 26 12.94 -6.68 -16.82
C LEU A 26 13.45 -6.91 -15.39
N VAL A 27 14.37 -6.07 -14.90
CA VAL A 27 14.73 -6.07 -13.47
C VAL A 27 13.52 -5.69 -12.61
N ALA A 28 12.74 -4.68 -13.00
CA ALA A 28 11.51 -4.34 -12.28
C ALA A 28 10.47 -5.49 -12.28
N CYS A 29 10.47 -6.39 -13.27
CA CYS A 29 9.62 -7.57 -13.29
C CYS A 29 10.01 -8.63 -12.25
N LEU A 30 11.20 -8.54 -11.65
CA LEU A 30 11.64 -9.44 -10.57
C LEU A 30 11.15 -8.99 -9.18
N THR A 31 10.61 -7.77 -9.05
CA THR A 31 10.11 -7.24 -7.76
C THR A 31 9.07 -8.11 -7.06
N PRO A 32 8.17 -8.85 -7.74
CA PRO A 32 7.22 -9.75 -7.08
C PRO A 32 7.88 -10.94 -6.38
N ILE A 33 9.10 -11.30 -6.80
CA ILE A 33 9.75 -12.57 -6.44
C ILE A 33 10.89 -12.30 -5.45
N VAL A 34 11.61 -11.20 -5.61
CA VAL A 34 12.78 -10.88 -4.80
C VAL A 34 12.36 -10.21 -3.50
N ASN A 35 12.60 -10.89 -2.38
CA ASN A 35 12.28 -10.35 -1.06
C ASN A 35 13.14 -9.11 -0.74
N PRO A 36 12.54 -7.95 -0.41
CA PRO A 36 13.27 -6.74 -0.05
C PRO A 36 14.14 -6.87 1.21
N SER A 37 13.89 -7.88 2.05
CA SER A 37 14.77 -8.23 3.18
C SER A 37 16.14 -8.73 2.70
N GLU A 38 16.22 -9.34 1.52
CA GLU A 38 17.47 -9.80 0.89
C GLU A 38 18.04 -8.72 -0.04
N TRP A 39 17.22 -8.19 -0.95
CA TRP A 39 17.63 -7.17 -1.91
C TRP A 39 16.68 -5.97 -1.97
N TRP A 40 16.84 -5.08 -0.99
CA TRP A 40 16.00 -3.89 -0.78
C TRP A 40 15.96 -2.90 -1.96
N ILE A 41 16.94 -2.91 -2.87
CA ILE A 41 17.01 -1.96 -3.99
C ILE A 41 15.82 -2.17 -4.95
N HIS A 42 15.24 -3.38 -5.02
CA HIS A 42 14.01 -3.65 -5.77
C HIS A 42 12.82 -2.80 -5.35
N GLY A 43 12.80 -2.29 -4.11
CA GLY A 43 11.80 -1.33 -3.68
C GLY A 43 11.72 -0.09 -4.58
N PHE A 44 12.87 0.41 -5.06
CA PHE A 44 12.89 1.54 -6.00
C PHE A 44 12.35 1.20 -7.38
N PHE A 45 12.63 -0.01 -7.87
CA PHE A 45 12.11 -0.46 -9.16
C PHE A 45 10.58 -0.62 -9.11
N SER A 46 10.04 -1.08 -7.96
CA SER A 46 8.59 -1.16 -7.73
C SER A 46 7.94 0.23 -7.85
N LEU A 47 8.56 1.25 -7.25
CA LEU A 47 8.11 2.64 -7.35
C LEU A 47 8.25 3.23 -8.76
N ALA A 48 9.31 2.87 -9.49
CA ALA A 48 9.57 3.36 -10.83
C ALA A 48 8.69 2.70 -11.91
N THR A 49 8.05 1.57 -11.61
CA THR A 49 7.36 0.72 -12.59
C THR A 49 6.32 1.46 -13.45
N PRO A 50 5.41 2.29 -12.90
CA PRO A 50 4.44 3.00 -13.74
C PRO A 50 5.10 3.87 -14.81
N TYR A 51 6.19 4.56 -14.46
CA TYR A 51 6.94 5.41 -15.39
C TYR A 51 7.68 4.59 -16.44
N LEU A 52 8.25 3.44 -16.06
CA LEU A 52 8.92 2.52 -16.98
C LEU A 52 7.93 1.96 -18.01
N VAL A 53 6.72 1.59 -17.58
CA VAL A 53 5.66 1.11 -18.48
C VAL A 53 5.24 2.20 -19.48
N VAL A 54 5.00 3.43 -19.00
CA VAL A 54 4.66 4.56 -19.90
C VAL A 54 5.78 4.82 -20.91
N LEU A 55 7.05 4.81 -20.46
CA LEU A 55 8.18 5.01 -21.35
C LEU A 55 8.34 3.86 -22.36
N LEU A 56 8.05 2.62 -21.97
CA LEU A 56 8.00 1.47 -22.89
C LEU A 56 6.88 1.61 -23.93
N LEU A 57 5.70 2.09 -23.54
CA LEU A 57 4.61 2.36 -24.48
C LEU A 57 4.97 3.49 -25.46
N MET A 58 5.61 4.56 -24.98
CA MET A 58 6.09 5.65 -25.84
C MET A 58 7.17 5.17 -26.82
N THR A 59 8.13 4.38 -26.35
CA THR A 59 9.19 3.82 -27.21
C THR A 59 8.63 2.80 -28.21
N LEU A 60 7.62 2.02 -27.82
CA LEU A 60 6.87 1.14 -28.71
C LEU A 60 6.27 1.93 -29.89
N VAL A 61 5.49 2.98 -29.60
CA VAL A 61 4.89 3.84 -30.64
C VAL A 61 5.95 4.51 -31.51
N PHE A 62 7.01 5.05 -30.89
CA PHE A 62 8.13 5.66 -31.61
C PHE A 62 8.79 4.70 -32.62
N TRP A 63 9.07 3.45 -32.21
CA TRP A 63 9.71 2.47 -33.09
C TRP A 63 8.76 1.93 -34.16
N LEU A 64 7.46 1.83 -33.89
CA LEU A 64 6.46 1.48 -34.90
C LEU A 64 6.45 2.48 -36.07
N ILE A 65 6.64 3.78 -35.78
CA ILE A 65 6.67 4.83 -36.82
C ILE A 65 8.02 4.86 -37.53
N THR A 66 9.13 4.75 -36.79
CA THR A 66 10.47 5.00 -37.33
C THR A 66 11.11 3.78 -37.98
N LYS A 67 11.11 2.62 -37.30
CA LYS A 67 11.65 1.33 -37.75
C LYS A 67 10.97 0.17 -36.99
N PRO A 68 9.86 -0.38 -37.53
CA PRO A 68 8.98 -1.32 -36.81
C PRO A 68 9.67 -2.53 -36.19
N ILE A 69 10.77 -3.02 -36.76
CA ILE A 69 11.50 -4.17 -36.21
C ILE A 69 11.99 -3.93 -34.76
N TRP A 70 12.32 -2.69 -34.39
CA TRP A 70 12.76 -2.35 -33.03
C TRP A 70 11.61 -2.21 -32.03
N ALA A 71 10.37 -2.13 -32.51
CA ALA A 71 9.16 -2.12 -31.69
C ALA A 71 8.90 -3.49 -31.03
N LEU A 72 9.46 -4.57 -31.61
CA LEU A 72 9.36 -5.92 -31.02
C LEU A 72 9.97 -5.98 -29.61
N LEU A 73 11.04 -5.23 -29.34
CA LEU A 73 11.68 -5.22 -28.02
C LEU A 73 10.74 -4.72 -26.91
N PRO A 74 10.22 -3.48 -26.93
CA PRO A 74 9.29 -3.02 -25.91
C PRO A 74 7.99 -3.82 -25.93
N PHE A 75 7.50 -4.27 -27.10
CA PHE A 75 6.30 -5.11 -27.19
C PHE A 75 6.44 -6.43 -26.41
N LEU A 76 7.44 -7.24 -26.75
CA LEU A 76 7.69 -8.53 -26.07
C LEU A 76 7.97 -8.31 -24.59
N THR A 77 8.68 -7.24 -24.24
CA THR A 77 8.98 -6.88 -22.85
C THR A 77 7.71 -6.57 -22.05
N LEU A 78 6.78 -5.80 -22.63
CA LEU A 78 5.48 -5.52 -22.01
C LEU A 78 4.62 -6.79 -21.88
N CYS A 79 4.67 -7.70 -22.87
CA CYS A 79 4.01 -8.99 -22.78
C CYS A 79 4.59 -9.88 -21.67
N LEU A 80 5.92 -9.92 -21.52
CA LEU A 80 6.58 -10.66 -20.43
C LEU A 80 6.23 -10.05 -19.06
N GLY A 81 6.25 -8.72 -18.95
CA GLY A 81 5.87 -7.99 -17.74
C GLY A 81 4.36 -7.74 -17.61
N TYR A 82 3.50 -8.60 -18.15
CA TYR A 82 2.06 -8.36 -18.14
C TYR A 82 1.50 -8.20 -16.71
N GLN A 83 2.09 -8.88 -15.72
CA GLN A 83 1.71 -8.74 -14.32
C GLN A 83 1.93 -7.30 -13.83
N GLN A 84 3.11 -6.73 -14.09
CA GLN A 84 3.45 -5.35 -13.76
C GLN A 84 2.50 -4.37 -14.46
N VAL A 85 2.24 -4.60 -15.76
CA VAL A 85 1.33 -3.76 -16.56
C VAL A 85 -0.10 -3.79 -16.01
N SER A 86 -0.61 -4.98 -15.67
CA SER A 86 -1.98 -5.16 -15.16
C SER A 86 -2.23 -4.45 -13.83
N VAL A 87 -1.18 -4.34 -13.01
CA VAL A 87 -1.24 -3.70 -11.70
C VAL A 87 -1.07 -2.18 -11.80
N VAL A 88 -0.37 -1.69 -12.82
CA VAL A 88 -0.29 -0.25 -13.14
C VAL A 88 -1.61 0.26 -13.73
N PHE A 89 -2.21 -0.51 -14.62
CA PHE A 89 -3.47 -0.18 -15.28
C PHE A 89 -4.59 -1.11 -14.80
N ALA A 90 -5.10 -0.85 -13.60
CA ALA A 90 -6.26 -1.57 -13.08
C ALA A 90 -7.49 -1.30 -13.95
N TRP A 91 -7.95 -2.33 -14.66
CA TRP A 91 -9.20 -2.27 -15.43
C TRP A 91 -10.37 -2.67 -14.54
N ASN A 92 -11.00 -1.67 -13.92
CA ASN A 92 -12.20 -1.87 -13.13
C ASN A 92 -13.40 -1.66 -14.07
N GLY A 93 -13.78 -2.70 -14.81
CA GLY A 93 -14.85 -2.62 -15.82
C GLY A 93 -16.17 -2.17 -15.18
N ASN A 94 -16.50 -0.88 -15.25
CA ASN A 94 -17.76 -0.25 -14.84
C ASN A 94 -18.45 -0.80 -13.57
N THR A 95 -17.71 -1.33 -12.60
CA THR A 95 -18.24 -1.73 -11.29
C THR A 95 -18.44 -0.47 -10.45
N LEU A 96 -19.49 0.28 -10.76
CA LEU A 96 -19.89 1.44 -9.98
C LEU A 96 -20.19 1.00 -8.54
N PHE A 97 -19.61 1.70 -7.56
CA PHE A 97 -19.92 1.49 -6.15
C PHE A 97 -21.44 1.60 -5.95
N THR A 98 -22.07 0.47 -5.61
CA THR A 98 -23.51 0.45 -5.42
C THR A 98 -23.82 0.95 -4.01
N LYS A 99 -24.43 2.15 -3.91
CA LYS A 99 -24.81 2.73 -2.60
C LYS A 99 -25.69 1.77 -1.79
N ARG A 100 -26.64 1.09 -2.45
CA ARG A 100 -27.42 0.00 -1.85
C ARG A 100 -26.58 -1.28 -1.81
N LYS A 101 -26.27 -1.75 -0.61
CA LYS A 101 -25.54 -3.02 -0.42
C LYS A 101 -26.43 -4.17 -0.91
N PRO A 102 -25.96 -5.05 -1.83
CA PRO A 102 -26.72 -6.24 -2.20
C PRO A 102 -26.89 -7.17 -0.99
N GLU A 103 -27.92 -8.02 -1.04
CA GLU A 103 -28.11 -9.07 -0.05
C GLU A 103 -26.94 -10.07 -0.10
N ASN A 104 -26.63 -10.70 1.03
CA ASN A 104 -25.50 -11.62 1.21
C ASN A 104 -24.10 -11.02 1.01
N CYS A 105 -23.93 -9.78 0.53
CA CYS A 105 -22.64 -9.10 0.47
C CYS A 105 -22.18 -8.59 1.85
N LEU A 106 -20.86 -8.57 2.06
CA LEU A 106 -20.21 -7.95 3.20
C LEU A 106 -19.67 -6.58 2.77
N ARG A 107 -19.99 -5.51 3.49
CA ARG A 107 -19.44 -4.18 3.23
C ARG A 107 -18.38 -3.84 4.26
N ILE A 108 -17.16 -3.58 3.79
CA ILE A 108 -16.02 -3.27 4.64
C ILE A 108 -15.56 -1.84 4.34
N VAL A 109 -15.26 -1.07 5.38
CA VAL A 109 -14.50 0.18 5.25
C VAL A 109 -13.12 -0.05 5.87
N ASN A 110 -12.08 0.32 5.14
CA ASN A 110 -10.70 0.30 5.60
C ASN A 110 -10.13 1.72 5.52
N TRP A 111 -9.54 2.24 6.60
CA TRP A 111 -8.94 3.57 6.59
C TRP A 111 -7.86 3.75 7.68
N ASN A 112 -6.66 4.18 7.28
CA ASN A 112 -5.70 4.80 8.20
C ASN A 112 -6.19 6.21 8.55
N ILE A 113 -6.60 6.41 9.80
CA ILE A 113 -7.25 7.64 10.28
C ILE A 113 -6.32 8.60 11.02
N GLN A 114 -5.01 8.30 11.06
CA GLN A 114 -3.97 9.16 11.62
C GLN A 114 -4.26 9.67 13.05
N GLY A 115 -4.80 8.80 13.92
CA GLY A 115 -5.14 9.14 15.30
C GLY A 115 -6.24 10.20 15.44
N PHE A 116 -7.11 10.34 14.44
CA PHE A 116 -8.14 11.39 14.34
C PHE A 116 -7.57 12.82 14.39
N ASN A 117 -6.28 13.02 14.12
CA ASN A 117 -5.61 14.27 14.47
C ASN A 117 -6.06 15.50 13.67
N GLY A 118 -6.69 15.34 12.51
CA GLY A 118 -7.02 16.45 11.62
C GLY A 118 -5.82 17.35 11.29
N MET A 119 -6.08 18.52 10.70
CA MET A 119 -5.05 19.54 10.47
C MET A 119 -5.00 20.62 11.55
N SER A 120 -5.93 20.60 12.52
CA SER A 120 -6.11 21.70 13.46
C SER A 120 -5.34 21.51 14.77
N ARG A 121 -4.73 22.59 15.28
CA ARG A 121 -4.09 22.63 16.61
C ARG A 121 -5.06 22.88 17.76
N SER A 122 -6.31 23.27 17.48
CA SER A 122 -7.33 23.57 18.50
C SER A 122 -8.05 22.31 19.00
N LYS A 123 -8.18 22.15 20.32
CA LYS A 123 -8.84 21.00 20.95
C LYS A 123 -10.31 20.82 20.53
N ASN A 124 -11.07 21.91 20.45
CA ASN A 124 -12.48 21.85 20.03
C ASN A 124 -12.62 21.43 18.57
N LEU A 125 -11.74 21.93 17.70
CA LEU A 125 -11.74 21.53 16.29
C LEU A 125 -11.32 20.06 16.13
N LYS A 126 -10.40 19.55 16.96
CA LYS A 126 -10.05 18.12 16.94
C LYS A 126 -11.23 17.22 17.28
N ASN A 127 -12.04 17.59 18.28
CA ASN A 127 -13.25 16.85 18.61
C ASN A 127 -14.24 16.83 17.44
N LEU A 128 -14.48 17.97 16.79
CA LEU A 128 -15.35 18.04 15.61
C LEU A 128 -14.81 17.17 14.46
N VAL A 129 -13.51 17.24 14.18
CA VAL A 129 -12.87 16.41 13.14
C VAL A 129 -13.04 14.92 13.43
N ARG A 130 -12.89 14.48 14.69
CA ARG A 130 -13.07 13.06 15.03
C ARG A 130 -14.50 12.59 14.72
N GLU A 131 -15.50 13.41 15.06
CA GLU A 131 -16.91 13.08 14.84
C GLU A 131 -17.24 13.08 13.35
N GLU A 132 -16.69 14.02 12.58
CA GLU A 132 -16.80 14.06 11.12
C GLU A 132 -16.16 12.85 10.43
N ILE A 133 -14.98 12.41 10.89
CA ILE A 133 -14.32 11.19 10.40
C ILE A 133 -15.23 9.97 10.66
N ALA A 134 -15.73 9.82 11.89
CA ALA A 134 -16.62 8.72 12.25
C ALA A 134 -17.92 8.76 11.42
N ALA A 135 -18.56 9.94 11.29
CA ALA A 135 -19.75 10.12 10.48
C ALA A 135 -19.52 9.79 9.00
N SER A 136 -18.35 10.15 8.45
CA SER A 136 -17.97 9.85 7.07
C SER A 136 -17.84 8.35 6.82
N ILE A 137 -17.26 7.60 7.77
CA ILE A 137 -17.20 6.14 7.73
C ILE A 137 -18.61 5.54 7.79
N LEU A 138 -19.41 5.96 8.78
CA LEU A 138 -20.74 5.40 9.03
C LEU A 138 -21.75 5.71 7.91
N LYS A 139 -21.55 6.80 7.16
CA LYS A 139 -22.37 7.17 5.98
C LYS A 139 -22.43 6.05 4.94
N PHE A 140 -21.38 5.25 4.80
CA PHE A 140 -21.35 4.12 3.86
C PHE A 140 -22.10 2.88 4.37
N LYS A 141 -22.61 2.91 5.61
CA LYS A 141 -23.28 1.79 6.28
C LYS A 141 -22.46 0.49 6.21
N PRO A 142 -21.17 0.50 6.63
CA PRO A 142 -20.35 -0.70 6.65
C PRO A 142 -20.96 -1.78 7.57
N ASP A 143 -20.57 -3.02 7.33
CA ASP A 143 -20.79 -4.13 8.27
C ASP A 143 -19.55 -4.37 9.15
N VAL A 144 -18.37 -4.09 8.59
CA VAL A 144 -17.07 -4.20 9.27
C VAL A 144 -16.26 -2.94 8.98
N ILE A 145 -15.56 -2.44 9.99
CA ILE A 145 -14.69 -1.26 9.88
C ILE A 145 -13.29 -1.66 10.36
N CYS A 146 -12.28 -1.45 9.53
CA CYS A 146 -10.88 -1.70 9.84
C CYS A 146 -10.13 -0.35 9.84
N LEU A 147 -9.61 0.05 10.99
CA LEU A 147 -8.91 1.35 11.12
C LEU A 147 -7.46 1.14 11.56
N GLN A 148 -6.54 1.81 10.89
CA GLN A 148 -5.12 1.89 11.27
C GLN A 148 -4.83 3.26 11.90
N GLU A 149 -3.74 3.35 12.66
CA GLU A 149 -3.41 4.51 13.51
C GLU A 149 -4.60 4.95 14.39
N PHE A 150 -5.42 4.00 14.83
CA PHE A 150 -6.52 4.27 15.75
C PHE A 150 -5.96 4.48 17.16
N ASN A 151 -6.49 5.47 17.87
CA ASN A 151 -6.15 5.72 19.26
C ASN A 151 -7.41 5.80 20.13
N SER A 152 -7.29 5.37 21.38
CA SER A 152 -8.33 5.57 22.38
C SER A 152 -7.72 5.50 23.78
N GLY A 153 -8.29 6.26 24.70
CA GLY A 153 -7.82 6.32 26.07
C GLY A 153 -8.88 6.82 27.04
N GLN A 154 -8.51 6.95 28.31
CA GLN A 154 -9.41 7.41 29.39
C GLN A 154 -10.00 8.79 29.09
N TRP A 155 -9.17 9.69 28.54
CA TRP A 155 -9.56 11.06 28.22
C TRP A 155 -10.27 11.19 26.87
N GLU A 156 -10.15 10.18 26.01
CA GLU A 156 -10.72 10.17 24.66
C GLU A 156 -11.16 8.77 24.22
N ASN A 157 -12.44 8.48 24.44
CA ASN A 157 -13.03 7.19 24.08
C ASN A 157 -13.53 7.18 22.62
N ASN A 158 -12.61 6.99 21.68
CA ASN A 158 -12.95 6.88 20.25
C ASN A 158 -13.68 5.57 19.90
N ILE A 159 -13.58 4.54 20.74
CA ILE A 159 -14.34 3.28 20.57
C ILE A 159 -15.85 3.58 20.64
N ALA A 160 -16.27 4.47 21.54
CA ALA A 160 -17.66 4.85 21.71
C ALA A 160 -18.31 5.45 20.46
N LEU A 161 -17.52 5.99 19.50
CA LEU A 161 -18.05 6.56 18.25
C LEU A 161 -18.68 5.50 17.33
N PHE A 162 -18.25 4.24 17.44
CA PHE A 162 -18.66 3.16 16.54
C PHE A 162 -19.56 2.12 17.22
N THR A 163 -19.41 1.91 18.54
CA THR A 163 -20.17 0.90 19.31
C THR A 163 -21.70 0.98 19.19
N PRO A 164 -22.37 2.15 19.01
CA PRO A 164 -23.83 2.18 18.82
C PRO A 164 -24.30 1.44 17.57
N THR A 165 -23.44 1.30 16.56
CA THR A 165 -23.78 0.64 15.28
C THR A 165 -22.97 -0.62 15.03
N HIS A 166 -21.80 -0.77 15.67
CA HIS A 166 -20.88 -1.90 15.54
C HIS A 166 -20.43 -2.34 16.94
N PRO A 167 -21.26 -3.11 17.67
CA PRO A 167 -21.04 -3.41 19.08
C PRO A 167 -19.83 -4.31 19.34
N TYR A 168 -19.41 -5.11 18.36
CA TYR A 168 -18.27 -6.03 18.49
C TYR A 168 -17.00 -5.39 17.96
N HIS A 169 -15.90 -5.47 18.70
CA HIS A 169 -14.61 -4.93 18.26
C HIS A 169 -13.41 -5.65 18.86
N TYR A 170 -12.28 -5.60 18.16
CA TYR A 170 -10.97 -6.04 18.63
C TYR A 170 -9.91 -4.97 18.35
N PHE A 171 -9.23 -4.49 19.39
CA PHE A 171 -8.23 -3.42 19.33
C PHE A 171 -6.85 -3.96 19.67
N SER A 172 -5.87 -3.76 18.78
CA SER A 172 -4.51 -4.30 18.94
C SER A 172 -3.74 -3.71 20.11
N LYS A 173 -3.99 -2.42 20.44
CA LYS A 173 -3.27 -1.65 21.47
C LYS A 173 -1.74 -1.82 21.34
N ASP A 174 -1.23 -1.72 20.11
CA ASP A 174 0.18 -1.94 19.78
C ASP A 174 1.15 -1.05 20.58
N PHE A 175 0.72 0.17 20.91
CA PHE A 175 1.44 1.08 21.79
C PHE A 175 0.56 1.50 22.96
N SER A 176 1.17 1.66 24.13
CA SER A 176 0.52 2.07 25.37
C SER A 176 1.37 3.12 26.08
N SER A 177 0.74 4.20 26.55
CA SER A 177 1.40 5.28 27.29
C SER A 177 0.53 5.77 28.45
N ASN A 178 1.05 6.73 29.24
CA ASN A 178 0.37 7.34 30.39
C ASN A 178 -0.15 6.27 31.38
N ASN A 179 0.70 5.33 31.76
CA ASN A 179 0.36 4.21 32.66
C ASN A 179 -0.86 3.39 32.18
N GLY A 180 -1.03 3.24 30.85
CA GLY A 180 -2.15 2.47 30.27
C GLY A 180 -3.42 3.29 30.03
N GLN A 181 -3.38 4.62 30.22
CA GLN A 181 -4.52 5.49 29.95
C GLN A 181 -4.65 5.88 28.47
N TYR A 182 -3.65 5.58 27.64
CA TYR A 182 -3.66 5.84 26.20
C TYR A 182 -3.17 4.61 25.45
N HIS A 183 -3.89 4.22 24.40
CA HIS A 183 -3.50 3.17 23.49
C HIS A 183 -3.59 3.63 22.04
N SER A 184 -2.70 3.13 21.19
CA SER A 184 -2.80 3.25 19.73
C SER A 184 -2.49 1.94 19.01
N GLY A 185 -3.02 1.78 17.80
CA GLY A 185 -2.80 0.61 16.96
C GLY A 185 -3.89 0.45 15.89
N SER A 186 -4.15 -0.78 15.48
CA SER A 186 -5.24 -1.12 14.55
C SER A 186 -6.47 -1.66 15.30
N ILE A 187 -7.66 -1.40 14.77
CA ILE A 187 -8.93 -1.88 15.34
C ILE A 187 -9.85 -2.45 14.24
N ILE A 188 -10.57 -3.51 14.58
CA ILE A 188 -11.69 -4.04 13.78
C ILE A 188 -12.98 -3.80 14.56
N PHE A 189 -13.97 -3.16 13.95
CA PHE A 189 -15.36 -3.11 14.44
C PHE A 189 -16.27 -3.96 13.54
N SER A 190 -17.31 -4.56 14.12
CA SER A 190 -18.24 -5.42 13.41
C SER A 190 -19.67 -5.29 13.93
N LYS A 191 -20.64 -5.41 13.02
CA LYS A 191 -22.06 -5.66 13.35
C LYS A 191 -22.32 -7.10 13.80
N TYR A 192 -21.45 -8.01 13.38
CA TYR A 192 -21.57 -9.45 13.61
C TYR A 192 -20.72 -9.88 14.81
N PRO A 193 -21.19 -10.83 15.63
CA PRO A 193 -20.42 -11.37 16.75
C PRO A 193 -19.04 -11.87 16.31
N MET A 194 -18.02 -11.55 17.11
CA MET A 194 -16.66 -12.09 16.97
C MET A 194 -16.57 -13.41 17.75
N LEU A 195 -16.35 -14.51 17.05
CA LEU A 195 -16.16 -15.85 17.64
C LEU A 195 -14.75 -16.03 18.19
N ASP A 196 -13.78 -15.45 17.49
CA ASP A 196 -12.37 -15.43 17.88
C ASP A 196 -11.74 -14.14 17.36
N SER A 197 -10.64 -13.73 17.95
CA SER A 197 -9.84 -12.59 17.53
C SER A 197 -8.42 -12.74 18.03
N GLY A 198 -7.46 -12.22 17.29
CA GLY A 198 -6.07 -12.35 17.68
C GLY A 198 -5.18 -11.32 17.05
N ARG A 199 -3.96 -11.26 17.59
CA ARG A 199 -2.93 -10.30 17.21
C ARG A 199 -1.60 -11.03 16.99
N LEU A 200 -0.99 -10.71 15.87
CA LEU A 200 0.39 -11.05 15.55
C LEU A 200 1.19 -9.75 15.54
N ALA A 201 1.99 -9.55 16.60
CA ALA A 201 2.81 -8.35 16.76
C ALA A 201 4.01 -8.38 15.81
N TYR A 202 4.30 -7.23 15.18
CA TYR A 202 5.53 -7.05 14.45
C TYR A 202 6.65 -6.52 15.37
N PRO A 203 7.92 -6.54 14.91
CA PRO A 203 9.04 -5.98 15.69
C PRO A 203 9.00 -4.45 15.83
N ASN A 204 8.26 -3.76 14.97
CA ASN A 204 7.84 -2.36 15.13
C ASN A 204 6.46 -2.34 15.77
N GLU A 205 6.15 -1.36 16.62
CA GLU A 205 4.90 -1.17 17.39
C GLU A 205 3.62 -1.09 16.52
N GLU A 206 3.36 -2.16 15.78
CA GLU A 206 2.35 -2.38 14.76
C GLU A 206 2.02 -3.88 14.78
N SER A 207 0.89 -4.27 14.21
CA SER A 207 0.50 -5.67 14.16
C SER A 207 -0.37 -6.01 12.96
N LEU A 208 -0.47 -7.32 12.68
CA LEU A 208 -1.60 -7.93 12.01
C LEU A 208 -2.61 -8.34 13.07
N ILE A 209 -3.86 -7.92 12.93
CA ILE A 209 -4.96 -8.43 13.76
C ILE A 209 -6.02 -9.11 12.90
N PHE A 210 -6.75 -10.05 13.51
CA PHE A 210 -7.89 -10.70 12.89
C PHE A 210 -9.10 -10.76 13.80
N ALA A 211 -10.28 -10.89 13.20
CA ALA A 211 -11.52 -11.23 13.88
C ALA A 211 -12.33 -12.23 13.04
N ASP A 212 -12.82 -13.29 13.68
CA ASP A 212 -13.69 -14.30 13.08
C ASP A 212 -15.15 -13.92 13.30
N LEU A 213 -15.83 -13.53 12.23
CA LEU A 213 -17.16 -12.93 12.28
C LEU A 213 -18.23 -13.97 11.94
N LYS A 214 -19.23 -14.12 12.80
CA LYS A 214 -20.39 -14.98 12.55
C LYS A 214 -21.46 -14.23 11.75
N LYS A 215 -21.55 -14.49 10.44
CA LYS A 215 -22.58 -13.93 9.54
C LYS A 215 -23.55 -15.03 9.10
N GLY A 216 -24.70 -15.10 9.75
CA GLY A 216 -25.65 -16.21 9.55
C GLY A 216 -25.01 -17.53 10.00
N ASN A 217 -24.96 -18.51 9.09
CA ASN A 217 -24.35 -19.83 9.33
C ASN A 217 -22.87 -19.91 8.89
N GLN A 218 -22.28 -18.81 8.42
CA GLN A 218 -20.90 -18.77 7.95
C GLN A 218 -20.01 -18.00 8.93
N THR A 219 -18.76 -18.44 9.06
CA THR A 219 -17.68 -17.69 9.71
C THR A 219 -16.78 -17.09 8.64
N ILE A 220 -16.50 -15.79 8.74
CA ILE A 220 -15.59 -15.07 7.82
C ILE A 220 -14.47 -14.46 8.67
N ARG A 221 -13.21 -14.70 8.31
CA ARG A 221 -12.07 -14.07 8.98
C ARG A 221 -11.72 -12.74 8.33
N VAL A 222 -11.73 -11.66 9.10
CA VAL A 222 -11.29 -10.35 8.62
C VAL A 222 -9.95 -10.01 9.24
N TYR A 223 -8.95 -9.70 8.41
CA TYR A 223 -7.66 -9.20 8.81
C TYR A 223 -7.54 -7.69 8.56
N THR A 224 -6.86 -7.01 9.46
CA THR A 224 -6.30 -5.67 9.19
C THR A 224 -4.86 -5.58 9.65
N THR A 225 -4.06 -4.80 8.94
CA THR A 225 -2.64 -4.57 9.27
C THR A 225 -2.22 -3.15 8.95
N HIS A 226 -1.18 -2.68 9.63
CA HIS A 226 -0.43 -1.48 9.28
C HIS A 226 1.05 -1.84 9.16
N LEU A 227 1.59 -1.81 7.93
CA LEU A 227 2.97 -2.21 7.68
C LEU A 227 3.95 -1.04 7.88
N GLN A 228 5.24 -1.33 7.96
CA GLN A 228 6.28 -0.33 8.24
C GLN A 228 6.30 0.80 7.20
N SER A 229 5.96 2.01 7.62
CA SER A 229 6.12 3.23 6.81
C SER A 229 7.59 3.64 6.65
N PHE A 230 7.87 4.66 5.82
CA PHE A 230 9.22 5.22 5.72
C PHE A 230 9.67 6.00 6.98
N LYS A 231 8.73 6.35 7.88
CA LYS A 231 8.97 7.19 9.07
C LYS A 231 9.70 8.49 8.74
N PHE A 232 9.33 9.10 7.60
CA PHE A 232 9.77 10.46 7.27
C PHE A 232 9.19 11.46 8.26
N LYS A 233 10.04 12.38 8.71
CA LYS A 233 9.74 13.50 9.59
C LYS A 233 9.65 14.78 8.77
N GLU A 234 9.11 15.85 9.36
CA GLU A 234 9.00 17.15 8.72
C GLU A 234 10.31 17.63 8.07
N ASN A 235 11.45 17.43 8.73
CA ASN A 235 12.75 17.79 8.17
C ASN A 235 13.15 16.93 6.95
N ASP A 236 12.72 15.67 6.88
CA ASP A 236 12.96 14.83 5.70
C ASP A 236 12.17 15.35 4.49
N TYR A 237 10.93 15.81 4.70
CA TYR A 237 10.13 16.44 3.65
C TYR A 237 10.76 17.75 3.15
N LYS A 238 11.23 18.61 4.06
CA LYS A 238 11.99 19.81 3.70
C LYS A 238 13.25 19.47 2.90
N ASN A 239 13.95 18.39 3.26
CA ASN A 239 15.12 17.94 2.50
C ASN A 239 14.72 17.44 1.09
N ILE A 240 13.59 16.74 0.94
CA ILE A 240 13.07 16.32 -0.37
C ILE A 240 12.74 17.54 -1.23
N GLU A 241 12.09 18.56 -0.68
CA GLU A 241 11.78 19.82 -1.38
C GLU A 241 13.06 20.53 -1.82
N ARG A 242 14.06 20.65 -0.93
CA ARG A 242 15.36 21.23 -1.29
C ARG A 242 16.04 20.45 -2.41
N ILE A 243 16.08 19.11 -2.35
CA ILE A 243 16.67 18.27 -3.42
C ILE A 243 15.95 18.47 -4.76
N LYS A 244 14.65 18.74 -4.74
CA LYS A 244 13.87 18.99 -5.96
C LYS A 244 14.16 20.37 -6.56
N GLU A 245 14.42 21.37 -5.72
CA GLU A 245 14.62 22.76 -6.11
C GLU A 245 16.08 23.14 -6.34
N SER A 246 17.03 22.44 -5.71
CA SER A 246 18.46 22.72 -5.82
C SER A 246 19.08 22.06 -7.04
N SER A 247 19.96 22.79 -7.72
CA SER A 247 20.86 22.24 -8.74
C SER A 247 22.00 21.40 -8.14
N GLU A 248 22.30 21.60 -6.85
CA GLU A 248 23.31 20.85 -6.10
C GLU A 248 22.68 19.79 -5.21
N VAL A 249 23.10 18.54 -5.38
CA VAL A 249 22.62 17.40 -4.59
C VAL A 249 23.35 17.36 -3.25
N ASN A 250 22.64 17.64 -2.16
CA ASN A 250 23.19 17.40 -0.81
C ASN A 250 23.24 15.88 -0.53
N LEU A 251 24.44 15.30 -0.66
CA LEU A 251 24.71 13.88 -0.46
C LEU A 251 24.34 13.38 0.95
N SER A 252 24.48 14.23 1.98
CA SER A 252 24.22 13.81 3.37
C SER A 252 22.72 13.62 3.64
N GLU A 253 21.90 14.57 3.17
CA GLU A 253 20.44 14.52 3.27
C GLU A 253 19.88 13.33 2.47
N SER A 254 20.38 13.13 1.25
CA SER A 254 20.01 12.03 0.37
C SER A 254 20.33 10.66 1.00
N LYS A 255 21.50 10.51 1.63
CA LYS A 255 21.90 9.26 2.33
C LYS A 255 20.96 8.92 3.49
N SER A 256 20.48 9.92 4.24
CA SER A 256 19.54 9.71 5.34
C SER A 256 18.20 9.15 4.84
N LEU A 257 17.67 9.73 3.76
CA LEU A 257 16.43 9.27 3.12
C LEU A 257 16.57 7.83 2.63
N VAL A 258 17.64 7.54 1.87
CA VAL A 258 17.91 6.19 1.35
C VAL A 258 18.06 5.17 2.48
N ARG A 259 18.69 5.54 3.60
CA ARG A 259 18.82 4.65 4.76
C ARG A 259 17.47 4.32 5.40
N LYS A 260 16.56 5.29 5.50
CA LYS A 260 15.18 5.07 5.98
C LYS A 260 14.39 4.19 5.02
N MET A 261 14.51 4.45 3.72
CA MET A 261 13.87 3.64 2.69
C MET A 261 14.36 2.19 2.72
N LYS A 262 15.68 1.98 2.78
CA LYS A 262 16.28 0.65 2.95
C LYS A 262 15.68 -0.09 4.14
N LYS A 263 15.66 0.54 5.32
CA LYS A 263 15.10 -0.07 6.53
C LYS A 263 13.62 -0.43 6.33
N ALA A 264 12.84 0.49 5.79
CA ALA A 264 11.41 0.28 5.57
C ALA A 264 11.12 -0.85 4.58
N TYR A 265 11.85 -0.92 3.45
CA TYR A 265 11.73 -2.02 2.49
C TYR A 265 12.06 -3.36 3.14
N MET A 266 13.22 -3.47 3.80
CA MET A 266 13.64 -4.72 4.45
C MET A 266 12.64 -5.19 5.50
N THR A 267 12.11 -4.27 6.31
CA THR A 267 11.12 -4.60 7.34
C THR A 267 9.77 -4.99 6.72
N ARG A 268 9.28 -4.26 5.71
CA ARG A 268 8.02 -4.60 5.01
C ARG A 268 8.08 -5.97 4.34
N GLY A 269 9.21 -6.35 3.74
CA GLY A 269 9.40 -7.69 3.17
C GLY A 269 9.16 -8.80 4.20
N ALA A 270 9.81 -8.71 5.36
CA ALA A 270 9.62 -9.67 6.44
C ALA A 270 8.20 -9.67 7.03
N GLN A 271 7.56 -8.50 7.12
CA GLN A 271 6.15 -8.42 7.57
C GLN A 271 5.21 -9.05 6.53
N ALA A 272 5.45 -8.86 5.23
CA ALA A 272 4.64 -9.47 4.17
C ALA A 272 4.68 -11.00 4.24
N ASP A 273 5.84 -11.58 4.55
CA ASP A 273 5.97 -13.04 4.76
C ASP A 273 5.18 -13.52 6.00
N GLN A 274 5.20 -12.75 7.09
CA GLN A 274 4.40 -13.04 8.29
C GLN A 274 2.91 -12.98 7.99
N VAL A 275 2.47 -11.96 7.23
CA VAL A 275 1.07 -11.84 6.77
C VAL A 275 0.70 -13.05 5.92
N LYS A 276 1.49 -13.37 4.88
CA LYS A 276 1.24 -14.52 4.01
C LYS A 276 1.07 -15.82 4.80
N LYS A 277 1.94 -16.05 5.78
CA LYS A 277 1.86 -17.23 6.67
C LYS A 277 0.59 -17.22 7.53
N ALA A 278 0.20 -16.08 8.07
CA ALA A 278 -1.02 -15.98 8.87
C ALA A 278 -2.30 -16.19 8.03
N LEU A 279 -2.31 -15.67 6.79
CA LEU A 279 -3.43 -15.84 5.86
C LEU A 279 -3.61 -17.30 5.44
N SER A 280 -2.51 -18.03 5.15
CA SER A 280 -2.58 -19.44 4.75
C SER A 280 -3.03 -20.39 5.85
N GLN A 281 -3.01 -19.95 7.11
CA GLN A 281 -3.47 -20.71 8.28
C GLN A 281 -4.95 -20.46 8.61
N SER A 282 -5.64 -19.56 7.88
CA SER A 282 -7.07 -19.32 8.09
C SER A 282 -7.90 -20.55 7.70
N PRO A 283 -8.74 -21.10 8.60
CA PRO A 283 -9.66 -22.19 8.25
C PRO A 283 -10.95 -21.69 7.58
N TYR A 284 -11.13 -20.37 7.49
CA TYR A 284 -12.34 -19.73 6.96
C TYR A 284 -12.04 -18.91 5.70
N PRO A 285 -13.06 -18.64 4.86
CA PRO A 285 -13.00 -17.56 3.88
C PRO A 285 -12.55 -16.27 4.56
N LEU A 286 -11.58 -15.59 3.95
CA LEU A 286 -10.94 -14.44 4.57
C LEU A 286 -11.01 -13.19 3.71
N VAL A 287 -10.94 -12.05 4.36
CA VAL A 287 -10.65 -10.77 3.75
C VAL A 287 -9.48 -10.15 4.48
N ILE A 288 -8.51 -9.61 3.75
CA ILE A 288 -7.47 -8.75 4.30
C ILE A 288 -7.61 -7.35 3.72
N CYS A 289 -7.53 -6.36 4.58
CA CYS A 289 -7.40 -4.96 4.21
C CYS A 289 -6.40 -4.29 5.14
N GLY A 290 -6.06 -3.04 4.91
CA GLY A 290 -5.14 -2.33 5.77
C GLY A 290 -4.38 -1.24 5.06
N ASP A 291 -3.39 -0.71 5.75
CA ASP A 291 -2.37 0.14 5.17
C ASP A 291 -1.09 -0.69 5.00
N PHE A 292 -0.88 -1.20 3.79
CA PHE A 292 0.28 -2.00 3.45
C PHE A 292 1.54 -1.15 3.25
N ASN A 293 1.43 0.19 3.29
CA ASN A 293 2.52 1.14 3.13
C ASN A 293 3.38 0.90 1.87
N ASP A 294 2.88 0.21 0.84
CA ASP A 294 3.63 -0.17 -0.36
C ASP A 294 2.82 0.03 -1.64
N VAL A 295 3.52 0.07 -2.78
CA VAL A 295 2.90 0.29 -4.09
C VAL A 295 2.34 -1.02 -4.67
N PRO A 296 1.35 -0.97 -5.57
CA PRO A 296 0.77 -2.17 -6.16
C PRO A 296 1.79 -3.10 -6.86
N ASN A 297 2.89 -2.60 -7.46
CA ASN A 297 3.92 -3.47 -8.06
C ASN A 297 5.00 -3.99 -7.09
N SER A 298 4.75 -3.97 -5.79
CA SER A 298 5.73 -4.35 -4.77
C SER A 298 5.73 -5.84 -4.44
N TYR A 299 6.85 -6.32 -3.89
CA TYR A 299 6.90 -7.65 -3.24
C TYR A 299 5.77 -7.83 -2.23
N THR A 300 5.50 -6.80 -1.41
CA THR A 300 4.42 -6.79 -0.42
C THR A 300 3.08 -7.12 -1.05
N TYR A 301 2.72 -6.44 -2.15
CA TYR A 301 1.46 -6.69 -2.87
C TYR A 301 1.37 -8.14 -3.35
N PHE A 302 2.34 -8.62 -4.13
CA PHE A 302 2.27 -9.98 -4.68
C PHE A 302 2.36 -11.08 -3.61
N THR A 303 3.07 -10.82 -2.51
CA THR A 303 3.21 -11.75 -1.38
C THR A 303 1.95 -11.85 -0.54
N ILE A 304 1.19 -10.76 -0.37
CA ILE A 304 -0.08 -10.76 0.36
C ILE A 304 -1.24 -11.20 -0.54
N ARG A 305 -1.29 -10.69 -1.78
CA ARG A 305 -2.36 -10.98 -2.74
C ARG A 305 -2.43 -12.46 -3.08
N GLN A 306 -1.31 -13.11 -3.40
CA GLN A 306 -1.27 -14.55 -3.74
C GLN A 306 -2.43 -14.98 -4.67
N SER A 307 -3.32 -15.84 -4.18
CA SER A 307 -4.53 -16.32 -4.87
C SER A 307 -5.80 -15.55 -4.50
N LEU A 308 -5.71 -14.52 -3.65
CA LEU A 308 -6.83 -13.65 -3.31
C LEU A 308 -7.22 -12.80 -4.53
N GLN A 309 -8.51 -12.49 -4.58
CA GLN A 309 -9.05 -11.55 -5.54
C GLN A 309 -8.80 -10.13 -5.04
N ASP A 310 -8.15 -9.31 -5.88
CA ASP A 310 -8.02 -7.87 -5.61
C ASP A 310 -9.37 -7.17 -5.83
N ALA A 311 -9.62 -6.11 -5.08
CA ALA A 311 -10.92 -5.45 -4.96
C ALA A 311 -11.27 -4.52 -6.13
#